data_AF-A0A950ZRB5-F1
#
_entry.id   AF-A0A950ZRB5-F1
#
_cell.length_a   1.000
_cell.length_b   1.000
_cell.length_c   1.000
_cell.angle_alpha   90.00
_cell.angle_beta   90.00
_cell.angle_gamma   90.00
#
_symmetry.space_group_name_H-M   'P 1'
#
loop_
_entity.id
_entity.type
_entity.pdbx_description
1 polymer ?
#
loop_
_entity_poly.entity_id
_entity_poly.type
_entity_poly.pdbx_seq_one_letter_code
_entity_poly.pdbx_strand_id
1 'polypeptide(L)' 'MAHAASASGGSATQSTGVLDAQQIQALIPHRYPFLLVDRILEIEDGKRIVGLKHVS' A
#
# COMPACT_ATOMS: atom_id res chain seq x y z
N MET A 1 19.87 20.88 14.30
CA MET A 1 20.58 20.39 13.11
C MET A 1 19.51 19.86 12.14
N ALA A 2 18.67 20.72 11.57
CA ALA A 2 18.89 21.51 10.36
C ALA A 2 19.10 20.63 9.10
N HIS A 3 17.99 20.25 8.45
CA HIS A 3 17.94 20.01 7.01
C HIS A 3 16.79 20.85 6.46
N ALA A 4 17.14 22.00 5.91
CA ALA A 4 16.25 22.87 5.19
C ALA A 4 16.29 22.54 3.70
N ALA A 5 15.11 22.66 3.08
CA ALA A 5 14.84 23.08 1.71
C ALA A 5 15.45 22.29 0.53
N SER A 6 14.55 21.64 -0.21
CA SER A 6 14.51 21.69 -1.69
C SER A 6 13.07 21.57 -2.16
N ALA A 7 12.55 22.61 -2.81
CA ALA A 7 11.33 22.55 -3.61
C ALA A 7 11.69 22.18 -5.06
N SER A 8 11.01 21.20 -5.63
CA SER A 8 10.96 20.96 -7.08
C SER A 8 9.59 20.39 -7.45
N GLY A 9 8.85 21.09 -8.31
CA GLY A 9 7.58 20.62 -8.85
C GLY A 9 7.75 19.64 -10.01
N GLY A 10 6.74 18.78 -10.22
CA GLY A 10 6.54 18.00 -11.45
C GLY A 10 6.37 16.48 -11.28
N SER A 11 5.13 16.05 -11.03
CA SER A 11 4.50 14.74 -11.32
C SER A 11 5.38 13.55 -11.78
N ALA A 12 5.46 12.48 -10.97
CA ALA A 12 4.71 11.22 -11.18
C ALA A 12 5.20 10.10 -10.24
N THR A 13 4.27 9.56 -9.45
CA THR A 13 4.24 8.18 -8.94
C THR A 13 5.31 7.78 -7.90
N GLN A 14 5.05 8.06 -6.62
CA GLN A 14 5.66 7.30 -5.52
C GLN A 14 4.82 6.05 -5.25
N SER A 15 5.14 4.94 -5.92
CA SER A 15 4.44 3.67 -5.79
C SER A 15 5.36 2.59 -5.24
N THR A 16 5.65 2.64 -3.93
CA THR A 16 6.18 1.49 -3.21
C THR A 16 5.56 1.45 -1.83
N GLY A 17 4.26 1.14 -1.79
CA GLY A 17 3.53 0.85 -0.56
C GLY A 17 3.39 -0.66 -0.38
N VAL A 18 4.35 -1.29 0.31
CA VAL A 18 4.16 -2.66 0.80
C VAL A 18 3.25 -2.57 2.02
N LEU A 19 2.12 -3.26 2.00
CA LEU A 19 1.17 -3.31 3.13
C LEU A 19 1.04 -4.72 3.66
N ASP A 20 1.07 -4.87 4.99
CA ASP A 20 0.79 -6.13 5.68
C ASP A 20 -0.70 -6.27 6.05
N ALA A 21 -1.08 -7.45 6.54
CA ALA A 21 -2.46 -7.75 6.90
C ALA A 21 -3.04 -6.81 7.98
N GLN A 22 -2.24 -6.26 8.90
CA GLN A 22 -2.71 -5.36 9.94
C GLN A 22 -3.04 -3.98 9.34
N GLN A 23 -2.17 -3.48 8.47
CA GLN A 23 -2.40 -2.23 7.75
C GLN A 23 -3.61 -2.35 6.82
N ILE A 24 -3.76 -3.47 6.10
CA ILE A 24 -4.93 -3.73 5.25
C ILE A 24 -6.21 -3.70 6.11
N GLN A 25 -6.23 -4.38 7.26
CA GLN A 25 -7.39 -4.37 8.15
C GLN A 25 -7.74 -2.99 8.72
N ALA A 26 -6.75 -2.13 8.93
CA ALA A 26 -6.99 -0.75 9.36
C ALA A 26 -7.64 0.09 8.25
N LEU A 27 -7.32 -0.19 6.99
CA LEU A 27 -7.81 0.56 5.82
C LEU A 27 -9.20 0.11 5.34
N ILE A 28 -9.51 -1.19 5.40
CA ILE A 28 -10.78 -1.73 4.92
C ILE A 28 -11.57 -2.44 6.04
N PRO A 29 -12.91 -2.44 5.99
CA PRO A 29 -13.73 -3.06 7.05
C PRO A 29 -13.74 -4.60 6.99
N HIS A 30 -13.17 -5.21 5.94
CA HIS A 30 -13.17 -6.67 5.77
C HIS A 30 -12.40 -7.36 6.90
N ARG A 31 -13.01 -8.40 7.46
CA ARG A 31 -12.43 -9.27 8.51
C ARG A 31 -12.65 -10.73 8.13
N TYR A 32 -12.07 -11.65 8.90
CA TYR A 32 -12.34 -13.09 8.73
C TYR A 32 -13.86 -13.36 8.71
N PRO A 33 -14.37 -14.21 7.82
CA PRO A 33 -13.68 -15.05 6.82
C PRO A 33 -13.48 -14.41 5.43
N PHE A 34 -13.75 -13.11 5.28
CA PHE A 34 -13.78 -12.42 3.98
C PHE A 34 -12.57 -11.53 3.68
N LEU A 35 -11.60 -11.44 4.61
CA LEU A 35 -10.32 -10.82 4.30
C LEU A 35 -9.47 -11.81 3.47
N LEU A 36 -9.49 -11.65 2.15
CA LEU A 36 -8.85 -12.58 1.20
C LEU A 36 -7.52 -12.07 0.65
N VAL A 37 -6.88 -11.12 1.33
CA VAL A 37 -5.60 -10.52 0.94
C VAL A 37 -4.70 -10.44 2.16
N ASP A 38 -3.54 -11.10 2.10
CA ASP A 38 -2.60 -11.19 3.22
C ASP A 38 -1.53 -10.10 3.18
N ARG A 39 -1.12 -9.70 1.97
CA ARG A 39 -0.06 -8.69 1.77
C ARG A 39 -0.26 -7.96 0.44
N ILE A 40 0.13 -6.70 0.38
CA ILE A 40 0.29 -5.91 -0.85
C ILE A 40 1.77 -5.80 -1.19
N LEU A 41 2.12 -6.11 -2.44
CA LEU A 41 3.48 -6.04 -2.96
C LEU A 41 3.75 -4.74 -3.69
N GLU A 42 2.77 -4.24 -4.46
CA GLU A 42 2.89 -3.04 -5.29
C GLU A 42 1.57 -2.26 -5.33
N ILE A 43 1.63 -0.93 -5.32
CA ILE A 43 0.46 -0.03 -5.41
C ILE A 43 0.77 1.10 -6.38
N GLU A 44 0.06 1.18 -7.50
CA GLU A 44 0.01 2.34 -8.38
C GLU A 44 -1.32 3.07 -8.17
N ASP A 45 -1.27 4.21 -7.47
CA ASP A 45 -2.44 4.96 -7.05
C ASP A 45 -3.42 5.24 -8.21
N GLY A 46 -4.68 4.88 -8.00
CA GLY A 46 -5.75 5.08 -8.98
C GLY A 46 -5.69 4.18 -10.22
N LYS A 47 -4.74 3.24 -10.29
CA LYS A 47 -4.54 2.39 -11.48
C LYS A 47 -4.46 0.90 -11.18
N ARG A 48 -3.55 0.46 -10.31
CA ARG A 48 -3.27 -0.98 -10.10
C ARG A 48 -2.78 -1.27 -8.69
N ILE A 49 -3.11 -2.46 -8.19
CA ILE A 49 -2.53 -3.02 -6.97
C ILE A 49 -2.19 -4.50 -7.17
N VAL A 50 -1.09 -4.96 -6.60
CA VAL A 50 -0.69 -6.38 -6.61
C VAL A 50 -0.71 -6.91 -5.19
N GLY A 51 -1.64 -7.82 -4.92
CA GLY A 51 -1.80 -8.48 -3.63
C GLY A 51 -1.40 -9.96 -3.67
N LEU A 52 -1.08 -10.50 -2.50
CA LEU A 52 -0.77 -11.91 -2.28
C LEU A 52 -1.82 -12.54 -1.34
N LYS A 53 -2.29 -13.73 -1.71
CA LYS A 53 -3.17 -14.58 -0.92
C LYS A 53 -2.52 -15.95 -0.76
N HIS A 54 -2.27 -16.37 0.47
CA HIS A 54 -1.86 -17.73 0.77
C HIS A 54 -3.05 -18.69 0.60
N VAL A 55 -2.79 -19.84 0.01
CA VAL A 55 -3.75 -20.94 -0.13
C VAL A 55 -3.08 -22.17 0.48
N SER A 56 -3.72 -22.73 1.50
CA SER A 56 -3.34 -24.02 2.10
C SER A 56 -4.39 -25.07 1.78
#